data_AF-A0A536KT27-F1
#
_entry.id   AF-A0A536KT27-F1
#
_cell.length_a   1.000
_cell.length_b   1.000
_cell.length_c   1.000
_cell.angle_alpha   90.00
_cell.angle_beta   90.00
_cell.angle_gamma   90.00
#
_symmetry.space_group_name_H-M   'P 1'
#
loop_
_entity.id
_entity.type
_entity.pdbx_description
1 polymer ?
#
loop_
_entity_poly.entity_id
_entity_poly.type
_entity_poly.pdbx_seq_one_letter_code
_entity_poly.pdbx_strand_id
1 'polypeptide(L)'
;MASWADFEAAQPDFARRVRKLMQSRKHLTMATLRRDGSPRISGTEVQFSGEHVQIGSMPRGVKSMDLLRDPRVAIHGPTHDPAKGGAWRGEAKIAGRAVEVASGGEAHLFQIDIEEVVVTRLNDARDELVIESWSQEAGYRLRRRA
;
A
#
# COMPACT_ATOMS: atom_id res chain seq x y z
N MET A 1 -10.80 9.94 3.88
CA MET A 1 -9.79 9.33 3.01
C MET A 1 -8.93 10.44 2.44
N ALA A 2 -7.70 10.13 2.05
CA ALA A 2 -6.73 11.11 1.59
C ALA A 2 -6.07 10.68 0.29
N SER A 3 -5.73 11.63 -0.58
CA SER A 3 -4.84 11.35 -1.70
C SER A 3 -3.43 11.03 -1.21
N TRP A 4 -2.56 10.57 -2.11
CA TRP A 4 -1.14 10.41 -1.76
C TRP A 4 -0.49 11.76 -1.46
N ALA A 5 -0.85 12.82 -2.20
CA ALA A 5 -0.35 14.17 -1.93
C ALA A 5 -0.76 14.68 -0.55
N ASP A 6 -2.01 14.47 -0.12
CA ASP A 6 -2.47 14.85 1.22
C ASP A 6 -1.65 14.15 2.31
N PHE A 7 -1.44 12.84 2.16
CA PHE A 7 -0.60 12.07 3.06
C PHE A 7 0.86 12.54 3.06
N GLU A 8 1.44 12.78 1.88
CA GLU A 8 2.82 13.23 1.71
C GLU A 8 3.04 14.64 2.28
N ALA A 9 2.08 15.55 2.11
CA ALA A 9 2.10 16.87 2.72
C ALA A 9 2.00 16.79 4.25
N ALA A 10 1.14 15.90 4.76
CA ALA A 10 0.97 15.73 6.21
C ALA A 10 2.18 15.06 6.88
N GLN A 11 2.84 14.11 6.21
CA GLN A 11 3.95 13.31 6.78
C GLN A 11 5.06 13.04 5.74
N PRO A 12 5.87 14.04 5.35
CA PRO A 12 6.80 13.93 4.22
C PRO A 12 7.85 12.83 4.37
N ASP A 13 8.47 12.71 5.55
CA ASP A 13 9.53 11.72 5.79
C ASP A 13 8.97 10.30 5.85
N PHE A 14 7.77 10.13 6.40
CA PHE A 14 7.09 8.85 6.44
C PHE A 14 6.66 8.41 5.04
N ALA A 15 6.07 9.32 4.26
CA ALA A 15 5.70 9.09 2.87
C ALA A 15 6.91 8.71 2.00
N ARG A 16 8.06 9.39 2.17
CA ARG A 16 9.32 9.04 1.48
C ARG A 16 9.76 7.60 1.79
N ARG A 17 9.63 7.18 3.05
CA ARG A 17 9.98 5.82 3.48
C ARG A 17 9.02 4.78 2.87
N VAL A 18 7.72 5.05 2.92
CA VAL A 18 6.67 4.20 2.34
C VAL A 18 6.90 4.02 0.85
N ARG A 19 7.12 5.11 0.11
CA ARG A 19 7.39 5.09 -1.33
C ARG A 19 8.63 4.23 -1.65
N LYS A 20 9.73 4.44 -0.92
CA LYS A 20 10.96 3.66 -1.08
C LYS A 20 10.74 2.16 -0.85
N LEU A 21 9.96 1.79 0.17
CA LEU A 21 9.65 0.40 0.46
C LEU A 21 8.73 -0.21 -0.60
N MET A 22 7.66 0.48 -1.00
CA MET A 22 6.73 0.02 -2.03
C MET A 22 7.40 -0.18 -3.40
N GLN A 23 8.38 0.66 -3.75
CA GLN A 23 9.11 0.60 -5.04
C GLN A 23 10.36 -0.29 -5.00
N SER A 24 10.62 -0.99 -3.89
CA SER A 24 11.82 -1.83 -3.74
C SER A 24 11.84 -3.04 -4.68
N ARG A 25 10.67 -3.49 -5.16
CA ARG A 25 10.46 -4.48 -6.22
C ARG A 25 9.22 -4.12 -7.02
N LYS A 26 9.10 -4.69 -8.22
CA LYS A 26 7.98 -4.47 -9.13
C LYS A 26 6.66 -5.09 -8.63
N HIS A 27 6.72 -6.32 -8.10
CA HIS A 27 5.52 -7.09 -7.76
C HIS A 27 5.20 -7.02 -6.26
N LEU A 28 3.95 -6.66 -5.98
CA LEU A 28 3.36 -6.51 -4.66
C LEU A 28 2.18 -7.46 -4.51
N THR A 29 1.72 -7.65 -3.28
CA THR A 29 0.54 -8.45 -2.96
C THR A 29 -0.62 -7.53 -2.63
N MET A 30 -1.80 -7.79 -3.19
CA MET A 30 -3.01 -7.01 -2.96
C MET A 30 -4.15 -7.91 -2.49
N ALA A 31 -4.93 -7.40 -1.54
CA ALA A 31 -6.17 -8.00 -1.06
C ALA A 31 -7.39 -7.21 -1.56
N THR A 32 -8.40 -7.93 -2.04
CA THR A 32 -9.73 -7.43 -2.44
C THR A 32 -10.82 -8.31 -1.83
N LEU A 33 -12.08 -7.90 -1.93
CA LEU A 33 -13.22 -8.66 -1.43
C LEU A 33 -14.01 -9.29 -2.58
N ARG A 34 -14.25 -10.60 -2.47
CA ARG A 34 -15.09 -11.34 -3.41
C ARG A 34 -16.57 -10.98 -3.20
N ARG A 35 -17.45 -11.48 -4.09
CA ARG A 35 -18.92 -11.32 -3.98
C ARG A 35 -19.48 -11.67 -2.61
N ASP A 36 -18.96 -12.74 -2.04
CA ASP A 36 -19.40 -13.32 -0.76
C ASP A 36 -18.72 -12.65 0.44
N GLY A 37 -17.93 -11.60 0.22
CA GLY A 37 -17.17 -10.91 1.26
C GLY A 37 -15.88 -11.62 1.69
N SER A 38 -15.57 -12.80 1.15
CA SER A 38 -14.30 -13.48 1.45
C SER A 38 -13.09 -12.74 0.82
N PRO A 39 -11.92 -12.77 1.46
CA PRO A 39 -10.73 -12.11 0.90
C PRO A 39 -10.20 -12.85 -0.34
N ARG A 40 -9.70 -12.09 -1.31
CA ARG A 40 -8.89 -12.58 -2.43
C ARG A 40 -7.53 -11.92 -2.39
N ILE A 41 -6.48 -12.71 -2.63
CA ILE A 41 -5.13 -12.20 -2.86
C ILE A 41 -4.80 -12.23 -4.36
N SER A 42 -4.09 -11.22 -4.85
CA SER A 42 -3.56 -11.15 -6.22
C SER A 42 -2.23 -10.40 -6.27
N GLY A 43 -1.42 -10.66 -7.30
CA GLY A 43 -0.27 -9.82 -7.62
C GLY A 43 -0.70 -8.47 -8.17
N THR A 44 0.04 -7.42 -7.83
CA THR A 44 -0.17 -6.08 -8.38
C THR A 44 1.15 -5.33 -8.55
N GLU A 45 1.06 -4.20 -9.26
CA GLU A 45 2.12 -3.21 -9.38
C GLU A 45 1.53 -1.88 -8.89
N VAL A 46 2.32 -1.11 -8.16
CA VAL A 46 1.93 0.20 -7.64
C VAL A 46 2.76 1.27 -8.32
N GLN A 47 2.08 2.29 -8.85
CA GLN A 47 2.70 3.46 -9.42
C GLN A 47 2.37 4.69 -8.57
N PHE A 48 3.39 5.48 -8.25
CA PHE A 48 3.21 6.82 -7.68
C PHE A 48 3.21 7.80 -8.85
N SER A 49 2.07 8.42 -9.13
CA SER A 49 1.86 9.29 -10.29
C SER A 49 1.31 10.64 -9.82
N GLY A 50 2.18 11.65 -9.82
CA GLY A 50 1.86 12.97 -9.28
C GLY A 50 1.35 12.88 -7.84
N GLU A 51 0.07 13.21 -7.66
CA GLU A 51 -0.61 13.30 -6.37
C GLU A 51 -1.26 11.99 -5.90
N HIS A 52 -1.15 10.92 -6.69
CA HIS A 52 -1.88 9.66 -6.46
C HIS A 52 -0.98 8.43 -6.40
N VAL A 53 -1.46 7.43 -5.67
CA VAL A 53 -1.03 6.04 -5.79
C VAL A 53 -2.02 5.34 -6.71
N GLN A 54 -1.50 4.61 -7.71
CA GLN A 54 -2.29 3.96 -8.74
C GLN A 54 -1.95 2.48 -8.87
N ILE A 55 -2.96 1.71 -9.28
CA ILE A 55 -2.81 0.31 -9.71
C ILE A 55 -3.48 0.10 -11.07
N GLY A 56 -2.82 -0.68 -11.92
CA GLY A 56 -3.34 -1.10 -13.22
C GLY A 56 -3.82 -2.55 -13.20
N SER A 57 -4.74 -2.87 -14.10
CA SER A 57 -5.13 -4.25 -14.37
C SER A 57 -5.60 -4.44 -15.81
N MET A 58 -5.31 -5.62 -16.35
CA MET A 58 -5.83 -6.05 -17.65
C MET A 58 -7.37 -6.05 -17.64
N PRO A 59 -8.01 -5.86 -18.81
CA PRO A 59 -9.47 -5.91 -18.94
C PRO A 59 -10.03 -7.21 -18.35
N ARG A 60 -11.15 -7.12 -17.61
CA ARG A 60 -11.83 -8.27 -16.95
C ARG A 60 -10.98 -9.02 -15.92
N GLY A 61 -9.88 -8.44 -15.44
CA GLY A 61 -9.11 -9.01 -14.34
C GLY A 61 -9.99 -9.19 -13.10
N VAL A 62 -9.98 -10.39 -12.50
CA VAL A 62 -10.91 -10.71 -11.40
C VAL A 62 -10.75 -9.78 -10.18
N LYS A 63 -9.53 -9.27 -9.94
CA LYS A 63 -9.26 -8.24 -8.94
C LYS A 63 -9.94 -6.91 -9.24
N SER A 64 -10.01 -6.50 -10.52
CA SER A 64 -10.77 -5.32 -10.94
C SER A 64 -12.26 -5.53 -10.73
N MET A 65 -12.79 -6.71 -11.09
CA MET A 65 -14.21 -7.01 -10.89
C MET A 65 -14.61 -7.03 -9.42
N ASP A 66 -13.68 -7.41 -8.53
CA ASP A 66 -13.86 -7.25 -7.09
C ASP A 66 -13.92 -5.77 -6.71
N LEU A 67 -12.94 -4.95 -7.13
CA LEU A 67 -12.86 -3.52 -6.80
C LEU A 67 -14.04 -2.69 -7.32
N LEU A 68 -14.54 -3.01 -8.51
CA LEU A 68 -15.74 -2.37 -9.08
C LEU A 68 -17.00 -2.65 -8.26
N ARG A 69 -17.02 -3.78 -7.54
CA ARG A 69 -18.15 -4.15 -6.67
C ARG A 69 -17.97 -3.63 -5.26
N ASP A 70 -16.77 -3.77 -4.71
CA ASP A 70 -16.40 -3.31 -3.38
C ASP A 70 -15.01 -2.67 -3.46
N PRO A 71 -14.90 -1.35 -3.28
CA PRO A 71 -13.66 -0.62 -3.55
C PRO A 71 -12.59 -0.88 -2.50
N ARG A 72 -12.88 -1.59 -1.40
CA ARG A 72 -11.92 -1.82 -0.33
C ARG A 72 -10.72 -2.63 -0.83
N VAL A 73 -9.54 -2.09 -0.57
CA VAL A 73 -8.26 -2.67 -0.99
C VAL A 73 -7.22 -2.54 0.11
N ALA A 74 -6.37 -3.56 0.22
CA ALA A 74 -5.13 -3.46 0.98
C ALA A 74 -3.96 -3.94 0.11
N ILE A 75 -2.86 -3.20 0.11
CA ILE A 75 -1.66 -3.49 -0.67
C ILE A 75 -0.50 -3.67 0.31
N HIS A 76 0.15 -4.81 0.19
CA HIS A 76 1.36 -5.17 0.91
C HIS A 76 2.56 -4.99 -0.02
N GLY A 77 3.51 -4.17 0.41
CA GLY A 77 4.77 -3.94 -0.27
C GLY A 77 5.62 -5.19 -0.39
N PRO A 78 6.70 -5.17 -1.18
CA PRO A 78 7.57 -6.32 -1.35
C PRO A 78 8.25 -6.70 -0.04
N THR A 79 8.22 -7.98 0.30
CA THR A 79 8.99 -8.53 1.42
C THR A 79 10.41 -8.86 0.98
N HIS A 80 11.36 -8.64 1.87
CA HIS A 80 12.75 -9.02 1.69
C HIS A 80 13.13 -9.97 2.82
N ASP A 81 13.77 -11.07 2.46
CA ASP A 81 14.47 -11.88 3.44
C ASP A 81 15.51 -10.99 4.17
N PRO A 82 15.68 -11.16 5.48
CA PRO A 82 16.78 -10.51 6.19
C PRO A 82 18.11 -10.85 5.51
N ALA A 83 18.97 -9.85 5.29
CA ALA A 83 20.31 -10.11 4.78
C ALA A 83 21.08 -11.02 5.76
N LYS A 84 22.21 -11.63 5.34
CA LYS A 84 23.05 -12.52 6.18
C LYS A 84 23.56 -11.93 7.51
N GLY A 85 23.28 -10.66 7.79
CA GLY A 85 23.50 -10.04 9.10
C GLY A 85 22.22 -9.70 9.88
N GLY A 86 21.04 -10.21 9.51
CA GLY A 86 19.75 -9.89 10.15
C GLY A 86 19.18 -8.52 9.78
N ALA A 87 19.78 -7.81 8.82
CA ALA A 87 19.27 -6.51 8.38
C ALA A 87 17.97 -6.68 7.60
N TRP A 88 16.88 -6.15 8.14
CA TRP A 88 15.57 -6.11 7.49
C TRP A 88 15.13 -4.66 7.33
N ARG A 89 14.88 -4.24 6.08
CA ARG A 89 14.50 -2.86 5.75
C ARG A 89 13.08 -2.50 6.22
N GLY A 90 12.30 -3.52 6.58
CA GLY A 90 10.88 -3.42 6.84
C GLY A 90 10.03 -3.58 5.59
N GLU A 91 8.74 -3.39 5.77
CA GLU A 91 7.71 -3.49 4.76
C GLU A 91 6.70 -2.34 4.93
N ALA A 92 6.14 -1.88 3.82
CA ALA A 92 5.09 -0.87 3.82
C ALA A 92 3.76 -1.50 3.40
N LYS A 93 2.66 -0.98 3.93
CA LYS A 93 1.28 -1.38 3.62
C LYS A 93 0.45 -0.12 3.40
N ILE A 94 -0.43 -0.14 2.41
CA ILE A 94 -1.42 0.90 2.16
C ILE A 94 -2.79 0.23 2.09
N ALA A 95 -3.75 0.71 2.87
CA ALA A 95 -5.14 0.28 2.80
C ALA A 95 -6.04 1.49 2.51
N GLY A 96 -7.14 1.24 1.80
CA GLY A 96 -8.05 2.30 1.41
C GLY A 96 -9.08 1.85 0.39
N ARG A 97 -9.46 2.77 -0.49
CA ARG A 97 -10.48 2.55 -1.52
C ARG A 97 -9.94 2.79 -2.91
N ALA A 98 -10.20 1.85 -3.81
CA ALA A 98 -9.90 2.00 -5.22
C ALA A 98 -11.00 2.79 -5.92
N VAL A 99 -10.62 3.87 -6.61
CA VAL A 99 -11.49 4.69 -7.46
C VAL A 99 -11.05 4.48 -8.90
N GLU A 100 -11.95 3.94 -9.74
CA GLU A 100 -11.64 3.74 -11.16
C GLU A 100 -11.53 5.09 -11.88
N VAL A 101 -10.50 5.24 -12.69
CA VAL A 101 -10.25 6.41 -13.52
C VAL A 101 -10.01 5.99 -14.96
N ALA A 102 -10.19 6.93 -15.90
CA ALA A 102 -9.96 6.65 -17.32
C ALA A 102 -8.50 6.24 -17.57
N SER A 103 -8.30 5.09 -18.20
CA SER A 103 -6.97 4.58 -18.57
C SER A 103 -6.52 4.97 -19.98
N GLY A 104 -7.43 5.52 -20.80
CA GLY A 104 -7.20 5.77 -22.22
C GLY A 104 -7.31 4.52 -23.11
N GLY A 105 -7.81 3.39 -22.58
CA GLY A 105 -8.03 2.15 -23.32
C GLY A 105 -8.96 1.19 -22.57
N GLU A 106 -8.87 -0.11 -22.87
CA GLU A 106 -9.72 -1.14 -22.25
C GLU A 106 -9.21 -1.60 -20.86
N ALA A 107 -7.98 -1.24 -20.50
CA ALA A 107 -7.41 -1.60 -19.21
C ALA A 107 -8.11 -0.85 -18.07
N HIS A 108 -8.13 -1.45 -16.89
CA HIS A 108 -8.57 -0.76 -15.68
C HIS A 108 -7.40 0.00 -15.06
N LEU A 109 -7.66 1.23 -14.62
CA LEU A 109 -6.76 2.04 -13.84
C LEU A 109 -7.50 2.52 -12.60
N PHE A 110 -6.93 2.31 -11.42
CA PHE A 110 -7.52 2.76 -10.17
C PHE A 110 -6.55 3.69 -9.44
N GLN A 111 -7.06 4.80 -8.93
CA GLN A 111 -6.41 5.59 -7.89
C GLN A 111 -6.80 5.04 -6.52
N ILE A 112 -5.88 5.08 -5.56
CA ILE A 112 -6.14 4.61 -4.20
C ILE A 112 -6.33 5.82 -3.27
N ASP A 113 -7.55 5.98 -2.79
CA ASP A 113 -7.88 6.88 -1.70
C ASP A 113 -7.46 6.21 -0.39
N ILE A 114 -6.46 6.81 0.28
CA ILE A 114 -5.78 6.21 1.42
C ILE A 114 -6.63 6.36 2.68
N GLU A 115 -6.84 5.25 3.38
CA GLU A 115 -7.43 5.20 4.72
C GLU A 115 -6.35 4.94 5.78
N GLU A 116 -5.37 4.08 5.47
CA GLU A 116 -4.27 3.73 6.37
C GLU A 116 -2.97 3.49 5.62
N VAL A 117 -1.86 3.93 6.22
CA VAL A 117 -0.50 3.57 5.81
C VAL A 117 0.25 3.02 7.00
N VAL A 118 0.93 1.89 6.83
CA VAL A 118 1.73 1.26 7.89
C VAL A 118 3.11 0.91 7.36
N VAL A 119 4.15 1.16 8.17
CA VAL A 119 5.48 0.57 8.00
C VAL A 119 5.84 -0.22 9.24
N THR A 120 6.23 -1.47 9.02
CA THR A 120 6.80 -2.32 10.06
C THR A 120 8.27 -2.55 9.73
N ARG A 121 9.16 -2.31 10.70
CA ARG A 121 10.61 -2.51 10.56
C ARG A 121 11.24 -2.83 11.91
N LEU A 122 12.53 -3.14 11.92
CA LEU A 122 13.31 -3.17 13.15
C LEU A 122 13.88 -1.78 13.47
N ASN A 123 14.20 -1.54 14.74
CA ASN A 123 15.06 -0.42 15.15
C ASN A 123 16.53 -0.72 14.77
N ASP A 124 17.43 0.24 14.99
CA ASP A 124 18.83 0.11 14.58
C ASP A 124 19.59 -0.97 15.37
N ALA A 125 19.24 -1.14 16.65
CA ALA A 125 19.78 -2.19 17.53
C ALA A 125 19.23 -3.59 17.20
N ARG A 126 18.11 -3.67 16.47
CA ARG A 126 17.41 -4.88 16.03
C ARG A 126 16.86 -5.75 17.16
N ASP A 127 16.52 -5.10 18.26
CA ASP A 127 15.89 -5.69 19.44
C ASP A 127 14.43 -5.23 19.61
N GLU A 128 13.94 -4.32 18.76
CA GLU A 128 12.55 -3.87 18.78
C GLU A 128 11.92 -3.86 17.39
N LEU A 129 10.63 -4.25 17.33
CA LEU A 129 9.75 -3.97 16.22
C LEU A 129 9.24 -2.53 16.32
N VAL A 130 9.51 -1.75 15.29
CA VAL A 130 9.03 -0.38 15.11
C VAL A 130 7.89 -0.37 14.10
N ILE A 131 6.71 0.07 14.55
CA ILE A 131 5.50 0.18 13.74
C ILE A 131 5.15 1.66 13.64
N GLU A 132 5.30 2.20 12.44
CA GLU A 132 4.86 3.53 12.05
C GLU A 132 3.51 3.39 11.35
N SER A 133 2.51 4.19 11.73
CA SER A 133 1.19 4.16 11.10
C SER A 133 0.63 5.57 10.93
N TRP A 134 -0.17 5.76 9.89
CA TRP A 134 -0.88 7.01 9.65
C TRP A 134 -2.29 6.73 9.14
N SER A 135 -3.24 7.54 9.59
CA SER A 135 -4.57 7.69 8.98
C SER A 135 -4.97 9.15 9.08
N GLN A 136 -5.90 9.60 8.23
CA GLN A 136 -6.38 10.98 8.26
C GLN A 136 -7.00 11.36 9.62
N GLU A 137 -7.74 10.43 10.24
CA GLU A 137 -8.43 10.67 11.51
C GLU A 137 -7.47 10.74 12.70
N ALA A 138 -6.51 9.82 12.78
CA ALA A 138 -5.70 9.63 13.98
C ALA A 138 -4.24 10.05 13.81
N GLY A 139 -3.89 10.67 12.68
CA GLY A 139 -2.56 11.21 12.38
C GLY A 139 -1.45 10.15 12.40
N TYR A 140 -0.20 10.62 12.45
CA TYR A 140 0.96 9.75 12.57
C TYR A 140 1.09 9.19 13.99
N ARG A 141 1.39 7.89 14.09
CA ARG A 141 1.63 7.18 15.34
C ARG A 141 2.83 6.27 15.19
N LEU A 142 3.66 6.24 16.24
CA LEU A 142 4.81 5.36 16.37
C LEU A 142 4.63 4.43 17.57
N ARG A 143 4.75 3.13 17.34
CA ARG A 143 4.71 2.10 18.39
C ARG A 143 5.99 1.27 18.33
N ARG A 144 6.53 0.93 19.49
CA ARG A 144 7.67 0.01 19.65
C ARG A 144 7.25 -1.20 20.46
N ARG A 145 7.77 -2.38 20.11
CA ARG A 145 7.56 -3.64 20.83
C ARG A 145 8.90 -4.38 20.90
N ALA A 146 9.28 -4.83 22.09
CA ALA A 146 10.37 -5.78 22.28
C ALA A 146 9.96 -7.20 21.84
#